data_AF-A0A0K1S4L3-F1
#
_entry.id   AF-A0A0K1S4L3-F1
#
_cell.length_a   1.000
_cell.length_b   1.000
_cell.length_c   1.000
_cell.angle_alpha   90.00
_cell.angle_beta   90.00
_cell.angle_gamma   90.00
#
_symmetry.space_group_name_H-M   'P 1'
#
loop_
_entity.id
_entity.type
_entity.pdbx_description
1 polymer ?
#
loop_
_entity_poly.entity_id
_entity_poly.type
_entity_poly.pdbx_seq_one_letter_code
_entity_poly.pdbx_strand_id
1 'polypeptide(L)'
;MRFIRDLNPESQKMLERIYRASKHHQVRERAKCILLSFQGTTIEELSGIFGVTRKTIYNWLTAWEDRKLIGFYNRRGRGRKPKLTEAQSQQVIDWVKEEPKSLKKIQIKIVEEWKLTVSKDTIKRLIKKINMRWKRVRRGVGKTPDEWELEVKLPILEELKKQEKRGEIEIGYLDEMGWDSKPCIPYAWQEEKTTIKLPPIEGKRLNILGIMKRDNQLFYETQVGTVTSEIVINFLDKYCQNIQKKTALRYLLWFDRGA
;
A
#
# COMPACT_ATOMS: atom_id res chain seq x y z
N MET A 1 -33.85 50.27 9.25
CA MET A 1 -33.34 49.27 8.29
C MET A 1 -31.86 49.05 8.55
N ARG A 2 -31.37 47.80 8.52
CA ARG A 2 -29.97 47.46 8.79
C ARG A 2 -29.21 47.31 7.46
N PHE A 3 -28.09 48.01 7.35
CA PHE A 3 -27.17 47.96 6.20
C PHE A 3 -25.75 47.83 6.72
N ILE A 4 -24.87 47.23 5.92
CA ILE A 4 -23.43 47.31 6.19
C ILE A 4 -22.98 48.72 5.85
N ARG A 5 -22.43 49.45 6.83
CA ARG A 5 -22.04 50.85 6.67
C ARG A 5 -20.56 51.04 6.32
N ASP A 6 -19.70 50.12 6.79
CA ASP A 6 -18.25 50.27 6.67
C ASP A 6 -17.62 49.15 5.82
N LEU A 7 -17.37 49.47 4.55
CA LEU A 7 -16.60 48.65 3.63
C LEU A 7 -15.52 49.48 2.96
N ASN A 8 -14.28 49.31 3.40
CA ASN A 8 -13.10 49.85 2.73
C ASN A 8 -13.07 49.38 1.25
N PRO A 9 -12.69 50.23 0.28
CA PRO A 9 -12.45 49.84 -1.12
C PRO A 9 -11.73 48.49 -1.31
N GLU A 10 -10.73 48.19 -0.48
CA GLU A 10 -10.01 46.91 -0.55
C GLU A 10 -10.88 45.70 -0.14
N SER A 11 -11.77 45.89 0.84
CA SER A 11 -12.75 44.87 1.22
C SER A 11 -13.82 44.66 0.13
N GLN A 12 -14.20 45.71 -0.61
CA GLN A 12 -15.15 45.59 -1.72
C GLN A 12 -14.54 44.76 -2.87
N LYS A 13 -13.32 45.11 -3.32
CA LYS A 13 -12.58 44.33 -4.32
C LYS A 13 -12.42 42.86 -3.90
N MET A 14 -12.14 42.63 -2.62
CA MET A 14 -12.04 41.29 -2.06
C MET A 14 -13.36 40.52 -2.17
N LEU A 15 -14.48 41.12 -1.77
CA LEU A 15 -15.79 40.48 -1.86
C LEU A 15 -16.20 40.20 -3.31
N GLU A 16 -15.88 41.09 -4.24
CA GLU A 16 -16.12 40.88 -5.67
C GLU A 16 -15.32 39.70 -6.20
N ARG A 17 -14.04 39.61 -5.82
CA ARG A 17 -13.20 38.46 -6.17
C ARG A 17 -13.75 37.17 -5.59
N ILE A 18 -14.20 37.16 -4.34
CA ILE A 18 -14.81 35.99 -3.70
C ILE A 18 -16.09 35.59 -4.44
N TYR A 19 -16.94 36.56 -4.78
CA TYR A 19 -18.17 36.31 -5.53
C TYR A 19 -17.88 35.67 -6.90
N ARG A 20 -16.85 36.14 -7.63
CA ARG A 20 -16.52 35.63 -8.96
C ARG A 20 -15.78 34.28 -8.94
N ALA A 21 -14.87 34.08 -7.98
CA ALA A 21 -13.88 33.00 -8.06
C ALA A 21 -13.99 31.94 -6.93
N SER A 22 -14.83 32.12 -5.91
CA SER A 22 -14.90 31.14 -4.82
C SER A 22 -15.51 29.82 -5.29
N LYS A 23 -14.88 28.69 -4.91
CA LYS A 23 -15.37 27.33 -5.18
C LYS A 23 -16.70 27.03 -4.49
N HIS A 24 -16.96 27.65 -3.33
CA HIS A 24 -18.13 27.36 -2.50
C HIS A 24 -19.29 28.31 -2.82
N HIS A 25 -20.41 27.77 -3.32
CA HIS A 25 -21.61 28.52 -3.66
C HIS A 25 -22.09 29.45 -2.54
N GLN A 26 -22.25 28.91 -1.33
CA GLN A 26 -22.72 29.66 -0.17
C GLN A 26 -21.82 30.86 0.17
N VAL A 27 -20.51 30.75 -0.08
CA VAL A 27 -19.55 31.84 0.17
C VAL A 27 -19.71 32.93 -0.88
N ARG A 28 -19.99 32.58 -2.14
CA ARG A 28 -20.28 33.55 -3.22
C ARG A 28 -21.56 34.32 -2.93
N GLU A 29 -22.62 33.63 -2.55
CA GLU A 29 -23.91 34.26 -2.23
C GLU A 29 -23.80 35.21 -1.04
N ARG A 30 -23.15 34.78 0.05
CA ARG A 30 -22.94 35.63 1.23
C ARG A 30 -22.09 36.85 0.87
N ALA A 31 -21.02 36.70 0.09
CA ALA A 31 -20.20 37.84 -0.34
C ALA A 31 -20.99 38.84 -1.20
N LYS A 32 -21.78 38.35 -2.17
CA LYS A 32 -22.68 39.20 -2.97
C LYS A 32 -23.72 39.89 -2.11
N CYS A 33 -24.28 39.21 -1.12
CA CYS A 33 -25.25 39.79 -0.19
C CYS A 33 -24.66 40.94 0.62
N ILE A 34 -23.39 40.84 1.06
CA ILE A 34 -22.70 41.94 1.75
C ILE A 34 -22.48 43.14 0.82
N LEU A 35 -22.05 42.91 -0.43
CA LEU A 35 -21.89 43.97 -1.43
C LEU A 35 -23.20 44.70 -1.74
N LEU A 36 -24.28 43.96 -1.97
CA LEU A 36 -25.60 44.53 -2.24
C LEU A 36 -26.16 45.28 -1.02
N SER A 37 -25.94 44.76 0.19
CA SER A 37 -26.33 45.45 1.42
C SER A 37 -25.60 46.78 1.61
N PHE A 38 -24.33 46.86 1.19
CA PHE A 38 -23.56 48.11 1.19
C PHE A 38 -24.03 49.12 0.14
N GLN A 39 -24.48 48.62 -1.02
CA GLN A 39 -25.08 49.43 -2.09
C GLN A 39 -26.49 49.95 -1.75
N GLY A 40 -27.02 49.66 -0.57
CA GLY A 40 -28.31 50.16 -0.10
C GLY A 40 -29.51 49.26 -0.44
N THR A 41 -29.30 48.05 -0.95
CA THR A 41 -30.39 47.10 -1.19
C THR A 41 -31.05 46.68 0.13
N THR A 42 -32.37 46.76 0.20
CA THR A 42 -33.13 46.45 1.41
C THR A 42 -33.12 44.95 1.71
N ILE A 43 -33.39 44.60 2.97
CA ILE A 43 -33.44 43.18 3.39
C ILE A 43 -34.55 42.41 2.66
N GLU A 44 -35.62 43.07 2.26
CA GLU A 44 -36.75 42.46 1.54
C GLU A 44 -36.35 42.11 0.11
N GLU A 45 -35.67 43.04 -0.58
CA GLU A 45 -35.10 42.80 -1.90
C GLU A 45 -34.00 41.73 -1.85
N LEU A 46 -33.10 41.77 -0.86
CA LEU A 46 -32.08 40.73 -0.67
C LEU A 46 -32.72 39.35 -0.44
N SER A 47 -33.81 39.29 0.33
CA SER A 47 -34.57 38.06 0.54
C SER A 47 -35.12 37.50 -0.77
N GLY A 48 -35.65 38.36 -1.64
CA GLY A 48 -36.10 37.99 -2.99
C GLY A 48 -34.97 37.56 -3.92
N ILE A 49 -33.85 38.29 -3.95
CA ILE A 49 -32.69 38.02 -4.82
C ILE A 49 -32.05 36.67 -4.51
N PHE A 50 -31.88 36.34 -3.22
CA PHE A 50 -31.22 35.11 -2.80
C PHE A 50 -32.20 33.96 -2.48
N GLY A 51 -33.52 34.20 -2.52
CA GLY A 51 -34.53 33.19 -2.19
C GLY A 51 -34.44 32.65 -0.76
N VAL A 52 -33.93 33.44 0.19
CA VAL A 52 -33.74 33.05 1.59
C VAL A 52 -34.55 33.94 2.53
N THR A 53 -34.88 33.44 3.72
CA THR A 53 -35.65 34.21 4.70
C THR A 53 -34.92 35.47 5.20
N ARG A 54 -35.66 36.50 5.61
CA ARG A 54 -35.11 37.72 6.24
C ARG A 54 -34.17 37.39 7.40
N LYS A 55 -34.51 36.40 8.24
CA LYS A 55 -33.67 35.93 9.36
C LYS A 55 -32.30 35.41 8.89
N THR A 56 -32.25 34.72 7.75
CA THR A 56 -31.00 34.24 7.15
C THR A 56 -30.12 35.40 6.69
N ILE A 57 -30.70 36.43 6.05
CA ILE A 57 -29.97 37.65 5.66
C ILE A 57 -29.41 38.34 6.90
N TYR A 58 -30.22 38.54 7.95
CA TYR A 58 -29.74 39.11 9.22
C TYR A 58 -28.57 38.32 9.80
N ASN A 59 -28.65 36.98 9.80
CA ASN A 59 -27.57 36.12 10.28
C ASN A 59 -26.30 36.26 9.43
N TRP A 60 -26.41 36.47 8.12
CA TRP A 60 -25.27 36.70 7.24
C TRP A 60 -24.61 38.05 7.53
N LEU A 61 -25.39 39.12 7.69
CA LEU A 61 -24.88 40.45 8.04
C LEU A 61 -24.18 40.43 9.41
N THR A 62 -24.82 39.85 10.44
CA THR A 62 -24.19 39.69 11.77
C THR A 62 -22.92 38.86 11.70
N ALA A 63 -22.93 37.74 10.97
CA ALA A 63 -21.74 36.91 10.86
C ALA A 63 -20.56 37.64 10.18
N TRP A 64 -20.85 38.52 9.23
CA TRP A 64 -19.86 39.39 8.60
C TRP A 64 -19.34 40.46 9.56
N GLU A 65 -20.21 41.14 10.30
CA GLU A 65 -19.79 42.15 11.27
C GLU A 65 -18.91 41.55 12.37
N ASP A 66 -19.32 40.40 12.93
CA ASP A 66 -18.61 39.74 14.03
C ASP A 66 -17.28 39.11 13.61
N ARG A 67 -17.22 38.48 12.43
CA ARG A 67 -16.14 37.55 12.04
C ARG A 67 -15.62 37.74 10.62
N LYS A 68 -16.07 38.77 9.92
CA LYS A 68 -15.69 39.11 8.54
C LYS A 68 -15.75 37.87 7.64
N LEU A 69 -14.66 37.57 6.93
CA LEU A 69 -14.55 36.45 5.99
C LEU A 69 -14.86 35.09 6.60
N ILE A 70 -14.47 34.86 7.87
CA ILE A 70 -14.71 33.59 8.56
C ILE A 70 -16.23 33.37 8.74
N GLY A 71 -16.99 34.47 8.84
CA GLY A 71 -18.45 34.46 8.90
C GLY A 71 -19.13 33.83 7.67
N PHE A 72 -18.46 33.79 6.52
CA PHE A 72 -18.99 33.16 5.31
C PHE A 72 -18.97 31.64 5.34
N TYR A 73 -18.15 31.03 6.21
CA TYR A 73 -18.03 29.57 6.30
C TYR A 73 -18.93 29.00 7.39
N ASN A 74 -19.47 27.81 7.13
CA ASN A 74 -20.23 27.08 8.15
C ASN A 74 -19.29 26.63 9.27
N ARG A 75 -19.75 26.75 10.51
CA ARG A 75 -18.99 26.26 11.67
C ARG A 75 -18.84 24.74 11.59
N ARG A 76 -17.66 24.25 12.02
CA ARG A 76 -17.41 22.82 12.19
C ARG A 76 -18.38 22.23 13.23
N GLY A 77 -18.70 20.94 13.11
CA GLY A 77 -19.47 20.20 14.12
C GLY A 77 -20.95 19.97 13.81
N ARG A 78 -21.48 20.38 12.65
CA ARG A 78 -22.86 20.04 12.25
C ARG A 78 -23.07 18.59 11.77
N GLY A 79 -22.00 17.81 11.70
CA GLY A 79 -22.04 16.41 11.25
C GLY A 79 -22.42 15.44 12.37
N ARG A 80 -22.82 14.23 11.98
CA ARG A 80 -23.04 13.11 12.91
C ARG A 80 -21.79 12.87 13.76
N LYS A 81 -21.95 12.83 15.08
CA LYS A 81 -20.84 12.51 16.00
C LYS A 81 -20.30 11.10 15.70
N PRO A 82 -18.98 10.88 15.77
CA PRO A 82 -18.40 9.56 15.60
C PRO A 82 -19.01 8.54 16.57
N LYS A 83 -19.21 7.30 16.12
CA LYS A 83 -19.70 6.20 16.97
C LYS A 83 -18.66 5.68 17.95
N LEU A 84 -17.38 5.84 17.62
CA LEU A 84 -16.25 5.40 18.42
C LEU A 84 -15.58 6.62 19.05
N THR A 85 -15.20 6.51 20.32
CA THR A 85 -14.33 7.50 20.97
C THR A 85 -12.90 7.40 20.41
N GLU A 86 -12.05 8.38 20.73
CA GLU A 86 -10.66 8.37 20.28
C GLU A 86 -9.89 7.18 20.87
N ALA A 87 -10.11 6.85 22.14
CA ALA A 87 -9.52 5.69 22.80
C ALA A 87 -9.95 4.37 22.12
N GLN A 88 -11.25 4.19 21.88
CA GLN A 88 -11.77 3.02 21.16
C GLN A 88 -11.23 2.95 19.74
N SER A 89 -11.06 4.09 19.08
CA SER A 89 -10.50 4.14 17.73
C SER A 89 -9.05 3.64 17.70
N GLN A 90 -8.26 3.99 18.70
CA GLN A 90 -6.88 3.54 18.82
C GLN A 90 -6.82 2.03 19.09
N GLN A 91 -7.65 1.52 20.01
CA GLN A 91 -7.71 0.09 20.30
C GLN A 91 -8.12 -0.74 19.06
N VAL A 92 -9.06 -0.25 18.25
CA VAL A 92 -9.42 -0.89 16.97
C VAL A 92 -8.24 -0.91 16.00
N ILE A 93 -7.41 0.14 15.96
CA ILE A 93 -6.20 0.14 15.10
C ILE A 93 -5.25 -0.96 15.52
N ASP A 94 -5.02 -1.12 16.81
CA ASP A 94 -4.06 -2.09 17.31
C ASP A 94 -4.56 -3.52 17.06
N TRP A 95 -5.86 -3.78 17.20
CA TRP A 95 -6.45 -5.05 16.74
C TRP A 95 -6.29 -5.30 15.22
N VAL A 96 -6.34 -4.25 14.40
CA VAL A 96 -6.09 -4.39 12.95
C VAL A 96 -4.63 -4.70 12.65
N LYS A 97 -3.67 -4.19 13.44
CA LYS A 97 -2.25 -4.49 13.26
C LYS A 97 -1.94 -5.94 13.60
N GLU A 98 -2.56 -6.49 14.64
CA GLU A 98 -2.43 -7.90 15.02
C GLU A 98 -3.08 -8.83 13.98
N GLU A 99 -4.29 -8.50 13.51
CA GLU A 99 -5.04 -9.31 12.54
C GLU A 99 -5.37 -8.56 11.24
N PRO A 100 -4.37 -8.24 10.38
CA PRO A 100 -4.57 -7.35 9.23
C PRO A 100 -5.40 -7.97 8.10
N LYS A 101 -5.62 -9.29 8.14
CA LYS A 101 -6.27 -10.05 7.06
C LYS A 101 -7.80 -9.96 7.09
N SER A 102 -8.43 -9.82 8.26
CA SER A 102 -9.90 -9.95 8.37
C SER A 102 -10.55 -8.88 9.25
N LEU A 103 -11.07 -7.84 8.61
CA LEU A 103 -11.88 -6.81 9.28
C LEU A 103 -13.22 -7.34 9.83
N LYS A 104 -13.69 -8.51 9.35
CA LYS A 104 -14.90 -9.17 9.88
C LYS A 104 -14.70 -9.60 11.33
N LYS A 105 -13.54 -10.18 11.66
CA LYS A 105 -13.23 -10.63 13.02
C LYS A 105 -13.18 -9.45 13.99
N ILE A 106 -12.58 -8.35 13.55
CA ILE A 106 -12.48 -7.11 14.33
C ILE A 106 -13.87 -6.51 14.55
N GLN A 107 -14.75 -6.57 13.56
CA GLN A 107 -16.14 -6.16 13.70
C GLN A 107 -16.89 -6.96 14.79
N ILE A 108 -16.65 -8.28 14.86
CA ILE A 108 -17.23 -9.16 15.88
C ILE A 108 -16.70 -8.77 17.26
N LYS A 109 -15.38 -8.62 17.42
CA LYS A 109 -14.75 -8.17 18.68
C LYS A 109 -15.32 -6.84 19.20
N ILE A 110 -15.54 -5.87 18.31
CA ILE A 110 -16.14 -4.56 18.68
C ILE A 110 -17.57 -4.73 19.22
N VAL A 111 -18.36 -5.64 18.64
CA VAL A 111 -19.73 -5.90 19.09
C VAL A 111 -19.73 -6.65 20.43
N GLU A 112 -18.82 -7.59 20.63
CA GLU A 112 -18.68 -8.33 21.89
C GLU A 112 -18.27 -7.41 23.05
N GLU A 113 -17.25 -6.57 22.84
CA GLU A 113 -16.67 -5.78 23.93
C GLU A 113 -17.50 -4.53 24.28
N TRP A 114 -18.01 -3.82 23.26
CA TRP A 114 -18.68 -2.53 23.47
C TRP A 114 -20.15 -2.53 23.09
N LYS A 115 -20.70 -3.64 22.58
CA LYS A 115 -22.10 -3.74 22.10
C LYS A 115 -22.43 -2.67 21.04
N LEU A 116 -21.41 -2.19 20.32
CA LEU A 116 -21.54 -1.16 19.29
C LEU A 116 -21.55 -1.77 17.89
N THR A 117 -22.60 -1.49 17.12
CA THR A 117 -22.65 -1.90 15.71
C THR A 117 -21.86 -0.92 14.84
N VAL A 118 -20.66 -1.34 14.44
CA VAL A 118 -19.76 -0.61 13.53
C VAL A 118 -19.71 -1.32 12.19
N SER A 119 -19.79 -0.59 11.08
CA SER A 119 -19.66 -1.15 9.74
C SER A 119 -18.19 -1.34 9.35
N LYS A 120 -17.90 -2.30 8.46
CA LYS A 120 -16.55 -2.50 7.89
C LYS A 120 -15.99 -1.23 7.27
N ASP A 121 -16.83 -0.42 6.62
CA ASP A 121 -16.38 0.84 6.01
C ASP A 121 -16.00 1.90 7.05
N THR A 122 -16.55 1.83 8.26
CA THR A 122 -16.13 2.69 9.35
C THR A 122 -14.72 2.30 9.83
N ILE A 123 -14.46 0.99 9.99
CA ILE A 123 -13.12 0.47 10.30
C ILE A 123 -12.13 0.84 9.18
N LYS A 124 -12.51 0.64 7.90
CA LYS A 124 -11.68 1.03 6.74
C LYS A 124 -11.35 2.52 6.73
N ARG A 125 -12.32 3.40 7.00
CA ARG A 125 -12.11 4.85 7.08
C ARG A 125 -11.13 5.20 8.19
N LEU A 126 -11.23 4.52 9.33
CA LEU A 126 -10.37 4.71 10.48
C LEU A 126 -8.92 4.32 10.17
N ILE A 127 -8.67 3.14 9.63
CA ILE A 127 -7.30 2.70 9.27
C ILE A 127 -6.72 3.50 8.10
N LYS A 128 -7.56 4.03 7.20
CA LYS A 128 -7.09 4.94 6.13
C LYS A 128 -6.58 6.27 6.69
N LYS A 129 -7.10 6.76 7.83
CA LYS A 129 -6.61 8.00 8.47
C LYS A 129 -5.16 7.87 8.94
N ILE A 130 -4.74 6.68 9.37
CA ILE A 130 -3.36 6.37 9.74
C ILE A 130 -2.50 5.90 8.54
N ASN A 131 -2.98 6.14 7.32
CA ASN A 131 -2.30 5.79 6.06
C ASN A 131 -2.02 4.28 5.88
N MET A 132 -2.78 3.39 6.53
CA MET A 132 -2.75 1.96 6.21
C MET A 132 -3.35 1.71 4.84
N ARG A 133 -2.73 0.80 4.08
CA ARG A 133 -3.14 0.46 2.71
C ARG A 133 -3.25 -1.05 2.55
N TRP A 134 -4.23 -1.47 1.77
CA TRP A 134 -4.32 -2.85 1.33
C TRP A 134 -3.22 -3.13 0.31
N LYS A 135 -2.24 -3.95 0.68
CA LYS A 135 -1.13 -4.37 -0.18
C LYS A 135 -1.05 -5.90 -0.19
N ARG A 136 -0.59 -6.45 -1.31
CA ARG A 136 -0.30 -7.89 -1.42
C ARG A 136 0.83 -8.24 -0.44
N VAL A 137 0.59 -9.24 0.41
CA VAL A 137 1.63 -9.83 1.26
C VAL A 137 2.69 -10.46 0.37
N ARG A 138 3.96 -10.18 0.64
CA ARG A 138 5.10 -10.75 -0.10
C ARG A 138 5.65 -11.95 0.64
N ARG A 139 6.12 -12.95 -0.10
CA ARG A 139 6.92 -14.02 0.49
C ARG A 139 8.26 -13.43 0.91
N GLY A 140 8.65 -13.67 2.15
CA GLY A 140 10.02 -13.44 2.63
C GLY A 140 10.80 -14.74 2.62
N VAL A 141 12.06 -14.68 3.03
CA VAL A 141 12.86 -15.88 3.31
C VAL A 141 12.21 -16.61 4.50
N GLY A 142 12.01 -17.93 4.38
CA GLY A 142 11.25 -18.71 5.37
C GLY A 142 11.92 -18.81 6.74
N LYS A 143 13.25 -18.81 6.78
CA LYS A 143 14.07 -18.72 7.99
C LYS A 143 15.11 -17.61 7.82
N THR A 144 15.25 -16.77 8.84
CA THR A 144 16.47 -15.99 9.01
C THR A 144 17.61 -16.97 9.34
N PRO A 145 18.76 -16.89 8.66
CA PRO A 145 19.92 -17.70 9.03
C PRO A 145 20.29 -17.45 10.49
N ASP A 146 20.71 -18.50 11.20
CA ASP A 146 21.21 -18.33 12.57
C ASP A 146 22.45 -17.44 12.55
N GLU A 147 22.58 -16.59 13.57
CA GLU A 147 23.62 -15.57 13.64
C GLU A 147 25.04 -16.17 13.57
N TRP A 148 25.24 -17.32 14.22
CA TRP A 148 26.51 -18.06 14.19
C TRP A 148 26.88 -18.57 12.78
N GLU A 149 25.91 -18.97 11.95
CA GLU A 149 26.20 -19.43 10.59
C GLU A 149 26.72 -18.29 9.73
N LEU A 150 26.19 -17.08 9.93
CA LEU A 150 26.62 -15.88 9.22
C LEU A 150 28.01 -15.47 9.67
N GLU A 151 28.28 -15.45 10.98
CA GLU A 151 29.60 -15.11 11.53
C GLU A 151 30.71 -16.03 11.04
N VAL A 152 30.44 -17.32 10.87
CA VAL A 152 31.43 -18.28 10.38
C VAL A 152 31.57 -18.23 8.85
N LYS A 153 30.46 -18.18 8.11
CA LYS A 153 30.49 -18.31 6.64
C LYS A 153 30.93 -17.03 5.93
N LEU A 154 30.66 -15.85 6.50
CA LEU A 154 30.99 -14.57 5.86
C LEU A 154 32.51 -14.32 5.74
N PRO A 155 33.33 -14.45 6.80
CA PRO A 155 34.77 -14.24 6.71
C PRO A 155 35.46 -15.21 5.77
N ILE A 156 35.05 -16.50 5.79
CA ILE A 156 35.57 -17.52 4.87
C ILE A 156 35.27 -17.13 3.42
N LEU A 157 34.05 -16.69 3.13
CA LEU A 157 33.66 -16.24 1.79
C LEU A 157 34.45 -15.00 1.36
N GLU A 158 34.70 -14.05 2.26
CA GLU A 158 35.49 -12.87 1.95
C GLU A 158 36.94 -13.22 1.61
N GLU A 159 37.55 -14.15 2.35
CA GLU A 159 38.92 -14.59 2.07
C GLU A 159 39.02 -15.31 0.72
N LEU A 160 38.05 -16.19 0.40
CA LEU A 160 37.98 -16.82 -0.92
C LEU A 160 37.84 -15.77 -2.03
N LYS A 161 37.01 -14.75 -1.84
CA LYS A 161 36.88 -13.64 -2.83
C LYS A 161 38.18 -12.85 -2.98
N LYS A 162 38.99 -12.70 -1.94
CA LYS A 162 40.31 -12.06 -2.03
C LYS A 162 41.30 -12.93 -2.81
N GLN A 163 41.34 -14.23 -2.54
CA GLN A 163 42.16 -15.20 -3.29
C GLN A 163 41.80 -15.23 -4.78
N GLU A 164 40.51 -15.19 -5.09
CA GLU A 164 40.02 -15.11 -6.48
C GLU A 164 40.51 -13.84 -7.18
N LYS A 165 40.44 -12.67 -6.50
CA LYS A 165 40.97 -11.41 -7.05
C LYS A 165 42.48 -11.44 -7.30
N ARG A 166 43.23 -12.21 -6.51
CA ARG A 166 44.67 -12.44 -6.73
C ARG A 166 44.94 -13.42 -7.88
N GLY A 167 43.91 -14.04 -8.44
CA GLY A 167 44.01 -15.02 -9.52
C GLY A 167 44.45 -16.42 -9.06
N GLU A 168 44.47 -16.66 -7.74
CA GLU A 168 44.91 -17.92 -7.12
C GLU A 168 43.85 -19.02 -7.27
N ILE A 169 42.57 -18.64 -7.23
CA ILE A 169 41.43 -19.56 -7.33
C ILE A 169 40.33 -19.00 -8.22
N GLU A 170 39.46 -19.88 -8.72
CA GLU A 170 38.16 -19.50 -9.30
C GLU A 170 37.03 -19.88 -8.33
N ILE A 171 35.98 -19.05 -8.23
CA ILE A 171 34.79 -19.36 -7.42
C ILE A 171 33.63 -19.73 -8.33
N GLY A 172 33.08 -20.93 -8.12
CA GLY A 172 31.84 -21.38 -8.74
C GLY A 172 30.73 -21.56 -7.72
N TYR A 173 29.52 -21.12 -8.05
CA TYR A 173 28.31 -21.32 -7.25
C TYR A 173 27.50 -22.46 -7.86
N LEU A 174 27.36 -23.55 -7.12
CA LEU A 174 26.53 -24.69 -7.52
C LEU A 174 25.12 -24.51 -6.96
N ASP A 175 24.12 -24.59 -7.84
CA ASP A 175 22.69 -24.56 -7.50
C ASP A 175 21.89 -25.53 -8.38
N GLU A 176 20.70 -25.92 -7.92
CA GLU A 176 19.75 -26.78 -8.63
C GLU A 176 18.47 -26.01 -8.95
N MET A 177 18.03 -26.08 -10.20
CA MET A 177 16.77 -25.49 -10.66
C MET A 177 15.83 -26.57 -11.17
N GLY A 178 14.66 -26.68 -10.54
CA GLY A 178 13.62 -27.62 -10.97
C GLY A 178 12.54 -26.93 -11.81
N TRP A 179 12.26 -27.49 -12.98
CA TRP A 179 11.19 -27.11 -13.88
C TRP A 179 10.07 -28.16 -13.85
N ASP A 180 8.86 -27.69 -13.55
CA ASP A 180 7.66 -28.52 -13.70
C ASP A 180 7.20 -28.45 -15.16
N SER A 181 6.84 -29.62 -15.71
CA SER A 181 6.25 -29.72 -17.04
C SER A 181 4.77 -29.35 -17.06
N LYS A 182 4.16 -29.10 -15.89
CA LYS A 182 2.77 -28.68 -15.78
C LYS A 182 2.60 -27.23 -16.27
N PRO A 183 1.75 -26.97 -17.28
CA PRO A 183 1.49 -25.61 -17.72
C PRO A 183 0.80 -24.79 -16.63
N CYS A 184 1.07 -23.49 -16.60
CA CYS A 184 0.31 -22.55 -15.77
C CYS A 184 -1.16 -22.57 -16.21
N ILE A 185 -2.09 -22.75 -15.28
CA ILE A 185 -3.53 -22.70 -15.58
C ILE A 185 -3.92 -21.24 -15.85
N PRO A 186 -4.32 -20.89 -17.08
CA PRO A 186 -4.69 -19.53 -17.42
C PRO A 186 -6.08 -19.18 -16.91
N TYR A 187 -6.34 -17.89 -16.72
CA TYR A 187 -7.71 -17.39 -16.53
C TYR A 187 -8.42 -17.30 -17.88
N ALA A 188 -9.65 -17.78 -17.95
CA ALA A 188 -10.51 -17.69 -19.14
C ALA A 188 -11.93 -17.26 -18.74
N TRP A 189 -12.56 -16.44 -19.57
CA TRP A 189 -13.99 -16.14 -19.47
C TRP A 189 -14.79 -17.39 -19.80
N GLN A 190 -15.70 -17.76 -18.90
CA GLN A 190 -16.51 -18.98 -18.98
C GLN A 190 -17.95 -18.62 -18.66
N GLU A 191 -18.89 -19.26 -19.34
CA GLU A 191 -20.32 -19.11 -19.05
C GLU A 191 -20.62 -19.62 -17.64
N GLU A 192 -21.63 -19.05 -16.99
CA GLU A 192 -22.00 -19.42 -15.62
C GLU A 192 -22.33 -20.92 -15.55
N LYS A 193 -21.66 -21.65 -14.65
CA LYS A 193 -21.73 -23.12 -14.46
C LYS A 193 -21.06 -23.99 -15.54
N THR A 194 -20.24 -23.41 -16.43
CA THR A 194 -19.39 -24.18 -17.35
C THR A 194 -17.93 -24.20 -16.86
N THR A 195 -17.23 -25.31 -17.12
CA THR A 195 -15.80 -25.47 -16.79
C THR A 195 -15.03 -25.97 -18.00
N ILE A 196 -14.13 -25.14 -18.52
CA ILE A 196 -13.14 -25.50 -19.53
C ILE A 196 -12.14 -26.45 -18.87
N LYS A 197 -12.06 -27.69 -19.38
CA LYS A 197 -11.09 -28.68 -18.94
C LYS A 197 -9.89 -28.64 -19.88
N LEU A 198 -8.71 -28.45 -19.32
CA LEU A 198 -7.46 -28.64 -20.03
C LEU A 198 -7.07 -30.13 -19.95
N PRO A 199 -6.45 -30.70 -21.00
CA PRO A 199 -5.94 -32.06 -20.94
C PRO A 199 -4.90 -32.17 -19.80
N PRO A 200 -4.93 -33.26 -19.01
CA PRO A 200 -3.89 -33.49 -18.02
C PRO A 200 -2.56 -33.74 -18.75
N ILE A 201 -1.58 -32.88 -18.50
CA ILE A 201 -0.20 -33.10 -18.95
C ILE A 201 0.59 -33.58 -17.74
N GLU A 202 0.88 -34.87 -17.72
CA GLU A 202 1.79 -35.48 -16.75
C GLU A 202 3.18 -35.57 -17.39
N GLY A 203 4.05 -34.62 -17.05
CA GLY A 203 5.47 -34.68 -17.40
C GLY A 203 6.32 -34.92 -16.16
N LYS A 204 7.46 -35.61 -16.33
CA LYS A 204 8.47 -35.69 -15.26
C LYS A 204 9.07 -34.31 -15.02
N ARG A 205 9.48 -34.04 -13.78
CA ARG A 205 10.21 -32.82 -13.41
C ARG A 205 11.57 -32.83 -14.10
N LEU A 206 11.92 -31.72 -14.75
CA LEU A 206 13.24 -31.51 -15.32
C LEU A 206 14.06 -30.73 -14.29
N ASN A 207 15.17 -31.31 -13.84
CA ASN A 207 16.09 -30.63 -12.94
C ASN A 207 17.35 -30.24 -13.71
N ILE A 208 17.86 -29.05 -13.45
CA ILE A 208 19.07 -28.51 -14.06
C ILE A 208 20.07 -28.27 -12.95
N LEU A 209 21.20 -28.96 -13.01
CA LEU A 209 22.35 -28.70 -12.14
C LEU A 209 23.24 -27.67 -12.84
N GLY A 210 23.57 -26.59 -12.15
CA GLY A 210 24.35 -25.50 -12.73
C GLY A 210 25.44 -25.00 -11.79
N ILE A 211 26.64 -24.82 -12.33
CA ILE A 211 27.74 -24.10 -11.70
C ILE A 211 27.90 -22.77 -12.42
N MET A 212 27.60 -21.68 -11.71
CA MET A 212 27.78 -20.32 -12.21
C MET A 212 29.06 -19.72 -11.62
N LYS A 213 30.00 -19.34 -12.48
CA LYS A 213 31.19 -18.59 -12.10
C LYS A 213 30.88 -17.09 -12.01
N ARG A 214 31.77 -16.34 -11.35
CA ARG A 214 31.62 -14.88 -11.20
C ARG A 214 31.90 -14.07 -12.46
N ASP A 215 32.48 -14.69 -13.48
CA ASP A 215 32.67 -14.16 -14.82
C ASP A 215 31.46 -14.42 -15.76
N ASN A 216 30.35 -14.93 -15.20
CA ASN A 216 29.13 -15.33 -15.90
C ASN A 216 29.26 -16.55 -16.83
N GLN A 217 30.30 -17.37 -16.66
CA GLN A 217 30.34 -18.68 -17.30
C GLN A 217 29.45 -19.67 -16.55
N LEU A 218 28.57 -20.34 -17.29
CA LEU A 218 27.66 -21.35 -16.75
C LEU A 218 28.04 -22.73 -17.30
N PHE A 219 28.33 -23.66 -16.40
CA PHE A 219 28.42 -25.09 -16.70
C PHE A 219 27.15 -25.76 -16.17
N TYR A 220 26.37 -26.43 -17.03
CA TYR A 220 25.10 -27.03 -16.63
C TYR A 220 24.86 -28.40 -17.25
N GLU A 221 24.10 -29.23 -16.55
CA GLU A 221 23.61 -30.52 -17.04
C GLU A 221 22.12 -30.67 -16.69
N THR A 222 21.35 -31.23 -17.63
CA THR A 222 19.91 -31.47 -17.46
C THR A 222 19.65 -32.91 -17.08
N GLN A 223 18.86 -33.13 -16.04
CA GLN A 223 18.45 -34.45 -15.59
C GLN A 223 16.92 -34.53 -15.50
N VAL A 224 16.36 -35.62 -16.00
CA VAL A 224 14.92 -35.90 -15.87
C VAL A 224 14.66 -36.71 -14.60
N GLY A 225 13.81 -36.21 -13.73
CA GLY A 225 13.46 -36.85 -12.45
C GLY A 225 14.36 -36.40 -11.29
N THR A 226 14.44 -37.22 -10.25
CA THR A 226 15.15 -36.88 -9.01
C THR A 226 16.65 -36.79 -9.22
N VAL A 227 17.27 -35.76 -8.66
CA VAL A 227 18.73 -35.65 -8.57
C VAL A 227 19.18 -36.44 -7.33
N THR A 228 19.96 -37.50 -7.54
CA THR A 228 20.60 -38.28 -6.48
C THR A 228 22.03 -37.79 -6.26
N SER A 229 22.61 -38.13 -5.10
CA SER A 229 24.01 -37.79 -4.79
C SER A 229 24.98 -38.31 -5.86
N GLU A 230 24.71 -39.47 -6.46
CA GLU A 230 25.51 -40.05 -7.56
C GLU A 230 25.51 -39.16 -8.80
N ILE A 231 24.37 -38.58 -9.16
CA ILE A 231 24.24 -37.67 -10.31
C ILE A 231 25.03 -36.38 -10.04
N VAL A 232 24.98 -35.86 -8.81
CA VAL A 232 25.78 -34.69 -8.42
C VAL A 232 27.28 -34.99 -8.47
N ILE A 233 27.71 -36.15 -7.96
CA ILE A 233 29.11 -36.58 -8.02
C ILE A 233 29.58 -36.68 -9.48
N ASN A 234 28.83 -37.37 -10.33
CA ASN A 234 29.14 -37.51 -11.76
C ASN A 234 29.21 -36.13 -12.46
N PHE A 235 28.31 -35.21 -12.12
CA PHE A 235 28.33 -33.85 -12.64
C PHE A 235 29.58 -33.08 -12.20
N LEU A 236 29.97 -33.21 -10.92
CA LEU A 236 31.20 -32.61 -10.39
C LEU A 236 32.45 -33.20 -11.03
N ASP A 237 32.49 -34.51 -11.25
CA ASP A 237 33.62 -35.18 -11.91
C ASP A 237 33.80 -34.67 -13.35
N LYS A 238 32.71 -34.54 -14.11
CA LYS A 238 32.73 -33.93 -15.44
C LYS A 238 33.17 -32.46 -15.40
N TYR A 239 32.75 -31.71 -14.38
CA TYR A 239 33.19 -30.34 -14.21
C TYR A 239 34.71 -30.29 -13.94
N CYS A 240 35.23 -31.12 -13.03
CA CYS A 240 36.65 -31.20 -12.70
C CYS A 240 37.55 -31.50 -13.91
N GLN A 241 37.08 -32.32 -14.86
CA GLN A 241 37.81 -32.59 -16.11
C GLN A 241 38.03 -31.34 -16.98
N ASN A 242 37.16 -30.34 -16.86
CA ASN A 242 37.21 -29.10 -17.64
C ASN A 242 37.95 -27.95 -16.92
N ILE A 243 38.46 -28.19 -15.72
CA ILE A 243 39.10 -27.16 -14.89
C ILE A 243 40.62 -27.15 -15.12
N GLN A 244 41.18 -25.96 -15.38
CA GLN A 244 42.64 -25.76 -15.50
C GLN A 244 43.27 -25.08 -14.27
N LYS A 245 42.47 -24.48 -13.38
CA LYS A 245 42.91 -23.73 -12.20
C LYS A 245 42.23 -24.22 -10.93
N LYS A 246 42.85 -24.01 -9.77
CA LYS A 246 42.25 -24.41 -8.49
C LYS A 246 40.89 -23.70 -8.33
N THR A 247 39.79 -24.47 -8.26
CA THR A 247 38.44 -23.92 -8.18
C THR A 247 37.84 -24.22 -6.81
N ALA A 248 37.38 -23.19 -6.11
CA ALA A 248 36.58 -23.33 -4.90
C ALA A 248 35.09 -23.35 -5.29
N LEU A 249 34.46 -24.51 -5.15
CA LEU A 249 33.02 -24.65 -5.35
C LEU A 249 32.29 -24.33 -4.05
N ARG A 250 31.42 -23.32 -4.10
CA ARG A 250 30.47 -23.08 -3.04
C ARG A 250 29.15 -23.72 -3.45
N TYR A 251 28.81 -24.79 -2.75
CA TYR A 251 27.47 -25.34 -2.84
C TYR A 251 26.51 -24.36 -2.16
N LEU A 252 25.61 -23.75 -2.94
CA LEU A 252 24.51 -22.95 -2.40
C LEU A 252 23.39 -23.88 -1.93
N LEU A 253 23.72 -24.78 -0.98
CA LEU A 253 22.67 -25.45 -0.23
C LEU A 253 22.08 -24.42 0.71
N TRP A 254 21.01 -23.78 0.26
CA TRP A 254 19.91 -23.50 1.17
C TRP A 254 19.34 -24.85 1.59
N PHE A 255 20.07 -25.55 2.46
CA PHE A 255 19.57 -26.75 3.11
C PHE A 255 18.38 -26.30 3.97
N ASP A 256 17.17 -26.39 3.41
CA ASP A 256 16.18 -27.21 4.09
C ASP A 256 16.84 -28.59 4.22
N ARG A 257 17.50 -28.83 5.36
CA ARG A 257 17.71 -30.21 5.81
C ARG A 257 16.32 -30.74 6.11
N GLY A 258 15.60 -31.14 5.06
CA GLY A 258 14.50 -32.08 5.18
C GLY A 258 15.12 -33.38 5.68
N ALA A 259 15.06 -33.56 7.00
CA ALA A 259 15.00 -34.90 7.57
C ALA A 259 13.65 -35.53 7.19
#